data_AF-A0A428R5W7-F1
#
_entry.id   AF-A0A428R5W7-F1
#
_cell.length_a   1.000
_cell.length_b   1.000
_cell.length_c   1.000
_cell.angle_alpha   90.00
_cell.angle_beta   90.00
_cell.angle_gamma   90.00
#
_symmetry.space_group_name_H-M   'P 1'
#
loop_
_entity.id
_entity.type
_entity.pdbx_description
1 polymer ?
#
loop_
_entity_poly.entity_id
_entity_poly.type
_entity_poly.pdbx_seq_one_letter_code
_entity_poly.pdbx_strand_id
1 'polypeptide(L)'
;MSRTIGTKLISLEDDLVTHTTAGHILGPEPPKVPKLGNKKPRTFANLSQEDAQLELGLPFSSQLKKGTQQQLDADPKGEQRVCYLRTTYFCVPLNPKFGQLHTLLNDRLYNIRNSLDIQGQPVTYALIQPLIDPGALMTPGMGMSEAIAVALADQNSPLPRERPLAATERKEIESFSVLRQRHAVAIQKMMLGIKNLQLKEAQQVIDSLLINRESQVSQLKFYPALIGEPESVIPTPTSNWEDIAQIIDTPTKDDLRMSSYEKMEMDMTTAASLLNTVAASIDGLVGPLCAIPENETMEAPMGVGTSVTVGGQNFAMATSAGSTYLKMMAMMSGDEAGQASHKAQLVRQLQDRRMQANIHGREIKSIDKQIEM
;
A
#
# COMPACT_ATOMS: atom_id res chain seq x y z
N MET A 1 -9.31 -5.91 29.32
CA MET A 1 -8.31 -6.86 28.80
C MET A 1 -8.84 -8.28 28.67
N SER A 2 -9.38 -8.91 29.73
CA SER A 2 -9.87 -10.31 29.68
C SER A 2 -10.91 -10.60 28.59
N ARG A 3 -11.90 -9.71 28.39
CA ARG A 3 -12.95 -9.88 27.35
C ARG A 3 -12.40 -9.88 25.91
N THR A 4 -11.45 -9.01 25.61
CA THR A 4 -10.82 -8.88 24.27
C THR A 4 -9.90 -10.07 23.96
N ILE A 5 -9.24 -10.62 24.98
CA ILE A 5 -8.42 -11.82 24.85
C ILE A 5 -9.31 -13.04 24.61
N GLY A 6 -10.42 -13.16 25.34
CA GLY A 6 -11.40 -14.21 25.14
C GLY A 6 -12.00 -14.23 23.72
N THR A 7 -12.37 -13.07 23.18
CA THR A 7 -12.88 -12.98 21.79
C THR A 7 -11.84 -13.35 20.74
N LYS A 8 -10.57 -12.99 20.96
CA LYS A 8 -9.48 -13.34 20.03
C LYS A 8 -9.12 -14.82 20.07
N LEU A 9 -9.23 -15.46 21.23
CA LEU A 9 -8.98 -16.89 21.36
C LEU A 9 -10.10 -17.71 20.68
N ILE A 10 -11.36 -17.29 20.82
CA ILE A 10 -12.48 -17.92 20.14
C ILE A 10 -12.31 -17.82 18.61
N SER A 11 -11.91 -16.66 18.09
CA SER A 11 -11.67 -16.52 16.65
C SER A 11 -10.53 -17.39 16.13
N LEU A 12 -9.47 -17.59 16.92
CA LEU A 12 -8.36 -18.46 16.51
C LEU A 12 -8.75 -19.94 16.47
N GLU A 13 -9.64 -20.36 17.37
CA GLU A 13 -10.18 -21.72 17.35
C GLU A 13 -11.06 -21.93 16.11
N ASP A 14 -11.94 -20.98 15.81
CA ASP A 14 -12.77 -21.00 14.59
C ASP A 14 -11.88 -21.02 13.33
N ASP A 15 -10.78 -20.26 13.30
CA ASP A 15 -9.81 -20.26 12.21
C ASP A 15 -9.09 -21.61 12.06
N LEU A 16 -8.70 -22.24 13.16
CA LEU A 16 -8.11 -23.59 13.13
C LEU A 16 -9.11 -24.61 12.57
N VAL A 17 -10.37 -24.56 13.00
CA VAL A 17 -11.43 -25.45 12.52
C VAL A 17 -11.69 -25.25 11.03
N THR A 18 -11.75 -24.01 10.54
CA THR A 18 -11.97 -23.75 9.11
C THR A 18 -10.79 -24.22 8.25
N HIS A 19 -9.55 -23.97 8.67
CA HIS A 19 -8.36 -24.41 7.92
C HIS A 19 -8.16 -25.92 7.95
N THR A 20 -8.47 -26.58 9.07
CA THR A 20 -8.46 -28.05 9.13
C THR A 20 -9.57 -28.63 8.26
N THR A 21 -10.77 -28.06 8.25
CA THR A 21 -11.86 -28.46 7.34
C THR A 21 -11.45 -28.30 5.88
N ALA A 22 -10.82 -27.17 5.53
CA ALA A 22 -10.27 -26.96 4.20
C ALA A 22 -9.21 -28.01 3.82
N GLY A 23 -8.39 -28.46 4.78
CA GLY A 23 -7.42 -29.53 4.59
C GLY A 23 -8.08 -30.88 4.29
N HIS A 24 -9.20 -31.19 4.95
CA HIS A 24 -9.98 -32.39 4.67
C HIS A 24 -10.63 -32.35 3.28
N ILE A 25 -11.11 -31.17 2.85
CA ILE A 25 -11.70 -30.99 1.50
C ILE A 25 -10.63 -31.15 0.42
N LEU A 26 -9.43 -30.60 0.64
CA LEU A 26 -8.34 -30.62 -0.31
C LEU A 26 -7.68 -32.01 -0.42
N GLY A 27 -7.68 -32.77 0.68
CA GLY A 27 -7.10 -34.10 0.76
C GLY A 27 -5.59 -34.08 0.98
N PRO A 28 -4.94 -35.27 1.01
CA PRO A 28 -3.49 -35.35 1.13
C PRO A 28 -2.79 -34.75 -0.09
N GLU A 29 -1.62 -34.13 0.12
CA GLU A 29 -0.81 -33.59 -0.97
C GLU A 29 -0.46 -34.71 -1.96
N PRO A 30 -0.55 -34.47 -3.28
CA PRO A 30 -0.23 -35.47 -4.28
C PRO A 30 1.23 -35.94 -4.13
N PRO A 31 1.49 -37.25 -4.10
CA PRO A 31 2.84 -37.76 -3.94
C PRO A 31 3.70 -37.31 -5.13
N LYS A 32 4.91 -36.83 -4.84
CA LYS A 32 5.90 -36.50 -5.88
C LYS A 32 6.33 -37.80 -6.54
N VAL A 33 5.76 -38.08 -7.71
CA VAL A 33 6.08 -39.29 -8.46
C VAL A 33 7.55 -39.19 -8.92
N PRO A 34 8.41 -40.14 -8.53
CA PRO A 34 9.79 -40.16 -9.02
C PRO A 34 9.78 -40.33 -10.55
N LYS A 35 10.76 -39.75 -11.24
CA LYS A 35 10.89 -39.93 -12.70
C LYS A 35 11.09 -41.41 -12.99
N LEU A 36 10.11 -42.04 -13.65
CA LEU A 36 10.15 -43.44 -14.07
C LEU A 36 11.13 -43.59 -15.26
N GLY A 37 12.43 -43.57 -14.96
CA GLY A 37 13.51 -43.77 -15.94
C GLY A 37 14.04 -42.51 -16.65
N ASN A 38 15.10 -42.70 -17.43
CA ASN A 38 15.74 -41.65 -18.22
C ASN A 38 15.03 -41.52 -19.58
N LYS A 39 14.35 -40.39 -19.81
CA LYS A 39 13.72 -40.07 -21.11
C LYS A 39 14.82 -39.72 -22.13
N LYS A 40 14.81 -40.38 -23.29
CA LYS A 40 15.71 -40.02 -24.41
C LYS A 40 15.28 -38.66 -25.00
N PRO A 41 16.18 -37.68 -25.17
CA PRO A 41 15.83 -36.41 -25.78
C PRO A 41 15.31 -36.62 -27.21
N ARG A 42 14.13 -36.08 -27.51
CA ARG A 42 13.50 -36.11 -28.84
C ARG A 42 13.18 -34.70 -29.33
N THR A 43 13.21 -34.50 -30.65
CA THR A 43 12.81 -33.26 -31.32
C THR A 43 11.30 -33.22 -31.56
N PHE A 44 10.74 -32.02 -31.74
CA PHE A 44 9.29 -31.80 -31.94
C PHE A 44 8.72 -32.61 -33.11
N ALA A 45 9.43 -32.69 -34.24
CA ALA A 45 9.01 -33.47 -35.40
C ALA A 45 8.80 -34.97 -35.11
N ASN A 46 9.62 -35.53 -34.21
CA ASN A 46 9.52 -36.94 -33.81
C ASN A 46 8.37 -37.19 -32.81
N LEU A 47 7.99 -36.18 -32.03
CA LEU A 47 6.91 -36.28 -31.03
C LEU A 47 5.53 -36.06 -31.67
N SER A 48 5.43 -35.14 -32.64
CA SER A 48 4.17 -34.83 -33.32
C SER A 48 3.55 -36.04 -34.04
N GLN A 49 4.34 -37.01 -34.49
CA GLN A 49 3.85 -38.23 -35.13
C GLN A 49 3.29 -39.26 -34.13
N GLU A 50 3.79 -39.27 -32.90
CA GLU A 50 3.34 -40.18 -31.84
C GLU A 50 2.18 -39.60 -31.02
N ASP A 51 2.19 -38.30 -30.75
CA ASP A 51 1.15 -37.63 -29.96
C ASP A 51 -0.17 -37.44 -30.76
N ALA A 52 -0.12 -37.42 -32.09
CA ALA A 52 -1.33 -37.34 -32.96
C ALA A 52 -2.25 -38.58 -32.87
N GLN A 53 -1.78 -39.71 -32.33
CA GLN A 53 -2.62 -40.88 -32.07
C GLN A 53 -3.46 -40.75 -30.78
N LEU A 54 -3.25 -39.69 -30.00
CA LEU A 54 -4.01 -39.41 -28.79
C LEU A 54 -4.92 -38.20 -28.95
N GLU A 55 -5.49 -37.99 -30.14
CA GLU A 55 -6.59 -37.04 -30.33
C GLU A 55 -7.95 -37.72 -30.08
N LEU A 56 -8.71 -37.06 -29.19
CA LEU A 56 -10.18 -37.06 -29.11
C LEU A 56 -10.88 -38.33 -28.59
N GLY A 57 -10.47 -38.79 -27.41
CA GLY A 57 -11.49 -39.17 -26.42
C GLY A 57 -12.19 -37.89 -25.93
N LEU A 58 -13.52 -37.84 -25.98
CA LEU A 58 -14.32 -36.73 -25.43
C LEU A 58 -13.81 -36.35 -24.02
N PRO A 59 -13.73 -35.05 -23.67
CA PRO A 59 -13.03 -34.56 -22.48
C PRO A 59 -13.57 -35.03 -21.11
N PHE A 60 -14.59 -35.90 -21.09
CA PHE A 60 -15.28 -36.35 -19.87
C PHE A 60 -15.61 -37.84 -19.82
N SER A 61 -15.05 -38.70 -20.69
CA SER A 61 -15.26 -40.15 -20.51
C SER A 61 -14.33 -40.69 -19.43
N SER A 62 -14.87 -41.05 -18.26
CA SER A 62 -14.17 -41.74 -17.16
C SER A 62 -13.73 -43.17 -17.49
N GLN A 63 -13.93 -43.62 -18.73
CA GLN A 63 -13.53 -44.92 -19.21
C GLN A 63 -12.03 -44.94 -19.49
N LEU A 64 -11.24 -45.11 -18.43
CA LEU A 64 -9.86 -45.53 -18.55
C LEU A 64 -9.85 -46.84 -19.35
N LYS A 65 -9.27 -46.85 -20.55
CA LYS A 65 -8.90 -48.12 -21.19
C LYS A 65 -7.98 -48.84 -20.19
N LYS A 66 -8.47 -49.94 -19.60
CA LYS A 66 -7.63 -50.83 -18.80
C LYS A 66 -6.47 -51.23 -19.72
N GLY A 67 -5.27 -50.75 -19.41
CA GLY A 67 -4.07 -51.30 -20.02
C GLY A 67 -4.08 -52.81 -19.76
N THR A 68 -3.63 -53.59 -20.73
CA THR A 68 -3.34 -55.02 -20.53
C THR A 68 -2.54 -55.12 -19.24
N GLN A 69 -3.02 -55.90 -18.27
CA GLN A 69 -2.24 -56.21 -17.08
C GLN A 69 -1.00 -56.96 -17.56
N GLN A 70 0.10 -56.25 -17.78
CA GLN A 70 1.40 -56.89 -17.67
C GLN A 70 1.59 -57.13 -16.19
N GLN A 71 1.78 -58.40 -15.85
CA GLN A 71 2.23 -58.85 -14.54
C GLN A 71 3.54 -58.12 -14.27
N LEU A 72 3.48 -57.06 -13.47
CA LEU A 72 4.66 -56.36 -13.01
C LEU A 72 5.08 -57.03 -11.70
N ASP A 73 6.32 -57.49 -11.69
CA ASP A 73 7.01 -57.98 -10.51
C ASP A 73 6.82 -57.02 -9.33
N ALA A 74 6.63 -57.61 -8.15
CA ALA A 74 6.45 -56.89 -6.91
C ALA A 74 7.71 -56.05 -6.60
N ASP A 75 7.55 -54.74 -6.46
CA ASP A 75 8.62 -53.88 -5.94
C ASP A 75 8.85 -54.21 -4.45
N PRO A 76 10.11 -54.31 -3.98
CA PRO A 76 10.46 -54.82 -2.65
C PRO A 76 10.06 -53.89 -1.48
N LYS A 77 9.45 -52.73 -1.75
CA LYS A 77 9.02 -51.75 -0.72
C LYS A 77 7.53 -51.76 -0.39
N GLY A 78 6.72 -52.60 -1.04
CA GLY A 78 5.33 -52.86 -0.61
C GLY A 78 4.38 -51.67 -0.66
N GLU A 79 4.71 -50.58 -1.37
CA GLU A 79 3.78 -49.46 -1.55
C GLU A 79 2.68 -49.83 -2.55
N GLN A 80 1.43 -49.70 -2.13
CA GLN A 80 0.26 -50.07 -2.93
C GLN A 80 0.03 -49.05 -4.05
N ARG A 81 0.59 -49.32 -5.23
CA ARG A 81 0.39 -48.49 -6.42
C ARG A 81 -1.03 -48.67 -6.97
N VAL A 82 -1.88 -47.66 -6.77
CA VAL A 82 -3.31 -47.72 -7.09
C VAL A 82 -3.59 -47.68 -8.61
N CYS A 83 -2.77 -46.99 -9.41
CA CYS A 83 -2.83 -47.05 -10.87
C CYS A 83 -1.55 -46.52 -11.54
N TYR A 84 -1.34 -46.86 -12.81
CA TYR A 84 -0.34 -46.23 -13.68
C TYR A 84 -1.06 -45.45 -14.77
N LEU A 85 -0.73 -44.16 -14.91
CA LEU A 85 -1.23 -43.33 -16.00
C LEU A 85 -0.21 -43.31 -17.13
N ARG A 86 -0.62 -43.71 -18.35
CA ARG A 86 0.20 -43.52 -19.55
C ARG A 86 0.21 -42.03 -19.87
N THR A 87 1.28 -41.35 -19.48
CA THR A 87 1.50 -39.94 -19.77
C THR A 87 2.27 -39.77 -21.08
N THR A 88 2.04 -38.65 -21.76
CA THR A 88 2.79 -38.26 -22.97
C THR A 88 4.24 -37.95 -22.63
N TYR A 89 5.06 -37.67 -23.65
CA TYR A 89 6.47 -37.37 -23.47
C TYR A 89 6.73 -36.27 -22.42
N PHE A 90 5.87 -35.25 -22.33
CA PHE A 90 6.04 -34.10 -21.43
C PHE A 90 5.42 -34.23 -20.03
N CYS A 91 4.74 -35.34 -19.69
CA CYS A 91 3.92 -35.46 -18.46
C CYS A 91 2.81 -34.39 -18.36
N VAL A 92 1.77 -34.65 -17.57
CA VAL A 92 0.75 -33.64 -17.25
C VAL A 92 1.22 -32.86 -16.02
N PRO A 93 1.40 -31.53 -16.10
CA PRO A 93 1.81 -30.74 -14.94
C PRO A 93 0.67 -30.65 -13.92
N LEU A 94 1.02 -30.52 -12.64
CA LEU A 94 0.06 -30.20 -11.59
C LEU A 94 -0.47 -28.78 -11.79
N ASN A 95 -1.76 -28.55 -11.51
CA ASN A 95 -2.33 -27.21 -11.51
C ASN A 95 -1.58 -26.32 -10.48
N PRO A 96 -0.95 -25.21 -10.89
CA PRO A 96 -0.18 -24.37 -9.98
C PRO A 96 -1.02 -23.79 -8.84
N LYS A 97 -2.33 -23.52 -9.09
CA LYS A 97 -3.23 -23.01 -8.06
C LYS A 97 -3.46 -24.03 -6.94
N PHE A 98 -3.51 -25.31 -7.28
CA PHE A 98 -3.70 -26.38 -6.29
C PHE A 98 -2.49 -26.47 -5.35
N GLY A 99 -1.28 -26.37 -5.91
CA GLY A 99 -0.05 -26.29 -5.12
C GLY A 99 -0.03 -25.06 -4.20
N GLN A 100 -0.39 -23.88 -4.73
CA GLN A 100 -0.47 -22.65 -3.94
C GLN A 100 -1.45 -22.75 -2.76
N LEU A 101 -2.62 -23.39 -2.95
CA LEU A 101 -3.59 -23.59 -1.88
C LEU A 101 -3.03 -24.48 -0.75
N HIS A 102 -2.34 -25.57 -1.11
CA HIS A 102 -1.66 -26.42 -0.12
C HIS A 102 -0.58 -25.65 0.64
N THR A 103 0.25 -24.87 -0.05
CA THR A 103 1.30 -24.05 0.60
C THR A 103 0.67 -23.04 1.56
N LEU A 104 -0.34 -22.29 1.11
CA LEU A 104 -1.05 -21.31 1.93
C LEU A 104 -1.65 -21.97 3.18
N LEU A 105 -2.36 -23.09 3.01
CA LEU A 105 -3.00 -23.81 4.10
C LEU A 105 -1.97 -24.32 5.11
N ASN A 106 -0.87 -24.90 4.65
CA ASN A 106 0.22 -25.36 5.49
C ASN A 106 0.88 -24.22 6.27
N ASP A 107 1.12 -23.08 5.62
CA ASP A 107 1.68 -21.88 6.25
C ASP A 107 0.72 -21.34 7.32
N ARG A 108 -0.59 -21.30 7.05
CA ARG A 108 -1.60 -20.86 8.03
C ARG A 108 -1.68 -21.79 9.24
N LEU A 109 -1.75 -23.10 9.01
CA LEU A 109 -1.78 -24.07 10.10
C LEU A 109 -0.48 -24.04 10.91
N TYR A 110 0.67 -23.84 10.26
CA TYR A 110 1.95 -23.67 10.93
C TYR A 110 1.97 -22.41 11.80
N ASN A 111 1.49 -21.28 11.28
CA ASN A 111 1.43 -20.02 12.03
C ASN A 111 0.53 -20.14 13.26
N ILE A 112 -0.67 -20.70 13.09
CA ILE A 112 -1.61 -20.92 14.21
C ILE A 112 -0.97 -21.81 15.29
N ARG A 113 -0.32 -22.91 14.90
CA ARG A 113 0.34 -23.84 15.85
C ARG A 113 1.51 -23.21 16.60
N ASN A 114 2.20 -22.25 15.99
CA ASN A 114 3.40 -21.62 16.57
C ASN A 114 3.14 -20.21 17.13
N SER A 115 1.87 -19.82 17.31
CA SER A 115 1.50 -18.49 17.82
C SER A 115 2.11 -17.34 17.02
N LEU A 116 2.12 -17.48 15.69
CA LEU A 116 2.53 -16.45 14.75
C LEU A 116 1.30 -15.74 14.20
N ASP A 117 1.46 -14.48 13.83
CA ASP A 117 0.46 -13.72 13.08
C ASP A 117 0.27 -14.32 11.67
N ILE A 118 -0.76 -13.85 10.97
CA ILE A 118 -1.05 -14.24 9.59
C ILE A 118 0.14 -13.98 8.65
N GLN A 119 1.02 -13.01 8.95
CA GLN A 119 2.23 -12.75 8.16
C GLN A 119 3.47 -13.52 8.65
N GLY A 120 3.31 -14.48 9.57
CA GLY A 120 4.41 -15.26 10.14
C GLY A 120 5.27 -14.50 11.16
N GLN A 121 4.83 -13.31 11.58
CA GLN A 121 5.53 -12.53 12.61
C GLN A 121 5.17 -13.07 14.00
N PRO A 122 6.13 -13.20 14.92
CA PRO A 122 5.85 -13.66 16.28
C PRO A 122 4.95 -12.67 17.01
N VAL A 123 3.94 -13.17 17.73
CA VAL A 123 3.12 -12.34 18.61
C VAL A 123 3.98 -11.91 19.81
N THR A 124 4.45 -10.66 19.80
CA THR A 124 5.28 -10.12 20.89
C THR A 124 4.42 -9.81 22.10
N TYR A 125 4.61 -10.57 23.18
CA TYR A 125 4.11 -10.19 24.50
C TYR A 125 5.05 -9.17 25.13
N ALA A 126 4.51 -8.25 25.94
CA ALA A 126 5.31 -7.35 26.75
C ALA A 126 5.95 -8.09 27.95
N LEU A 127 6.75 -9.12 27.67
CA LEU A 127 7.50 -9.89 28.66
C LEU A 127 8.88 -9.27 28.94
N ILE A 128 9.11 -8.02 28.52
CA ILE A 128 10.37 -7.34 28.79
C ILE A 128 10.49 -7.20 30.31
N GLN A 129 11.42 -7.95 30.90
CA GLN A 129 11.75 -7.81 32.30
C GLN A 129 12.27 -6.40 32.52
N PRO A 130 11.84 -5.70 33.59
CA PRO A 130 12.45 -4.42 33.95
C PRO A 130 13.96 -4.60 34.11
N LEU A 131 14.72 -3.54 33.77
CA LEU A 131 16.17 -3.55 33.96
C LEU A 131 16.47 -3.92 35.41
N ILE A 132 17.33 -4.91 35.60
CA ILE A 132 17.86 -5.27 36.91
C ILE A 132 18.68 -4.07 37.40
N ASP A 133 18.33 -3.53 38.56
CA ASP A 133 19.15 -2.50 39.22
C ASP A 133 20.44 -3.16 39.75
N PRO A 134 21.62 -2.84 39.20
CA PRO A 134 22.88 -3.41 39.67
C PRO A 134 23.24 -2.98 41.10
N GLY A 135 22.60 -1.92 41.62
CA GLY A 135 22.76 -1.47 43.01
C GLY A 135 22.25 -2.46 44.04
N ALA A 136 21.26 -3.29 43.69
CA ALA A 136 20.73 -4.33 44.58
C ALA A 136 21.70 -5.51 44.79
N LEU A 137 22.67 -5.69 43.88
CA LEU A 137 23.71 -6.73 43.94
C LEU A 137 25.01 -6.25 44.60
N MET A 138 25.15 -4.95 44.84
CA MET A 138 26.27 -4.44 45.65
C MET A 138 26.00 -4.82 47.10
N THR A 139 26.61 -5.92 47.55
CA THR A 139 26.72 -6.26 48.96
C THR A 139 27.22 -5.05 49.74
N PRO A 140 26.60 -4.67 50.88
CA PRO A 140 27.20 -3.70 51.77
C PRO A 140 28.43 -4.37 52.40
N GLY A 141 29.54 -4.37 51.68
CA GLY A 141 30.84 -4.64 52.26
C GLY A 141 31.12 -3.49 53.22
N MET A 142 30.89 -3.73 54.52
CA MET A 142 31.16 -2.85 55.65
C MET A 142 30.71 -1.40 55.42
N GLY A 143 29.53 -1.04 55.94
CA GLY A 143 29.01 0.32 55.82
C GLY A 143 30.08 1.33 56.22
N MET A 144 30.19 2.46 55.51
CA MET A 144 31.16 3.52 55.83
C MET A 144 31.18 3.88 57.33
N SER A 145 30.05 3.75 58.03
CA SER A 145 29.94 3.91 59.49
C SER A 145 30.73 2.89 60.32
N GLU A 146 30.80 1.64 59.88
CA GLU A 146 31.51 0.54 60.55
C GLU A 146 33.02 0.60 60.28
N ALA A 147 33.42 1.05 59.09
CA ALA A 147 34.81 1.40 58.79
C ALA A 147 35.29 2.63 59.60
N ILE A 148 34.42 3.64 59.76
CA ILE A 148 34.68 4.81 60.62
C ILE A 148 34.81 4.37 62.09
N ALA A 149 34.00 3.43 62.57
CA ALA A 149 34.09 2.92 63.94
C ALA A 149 35.42 2.17 64.21
N VAL A 150 35.92 1.39 63.26
CA VAL A 150 37.23 0.74 63.35
C VAL A 150 38.38 1.74 63.31
N ALA A 151 38.29 2.78 62.45
CA ALA A 151 39.27 3.87 62.41
C ALA A 151 39.29 4.72 63.69
N LEU A 152 38.13 4.94 64.32
CA LEU A 152 38.01 5.65 65.59
C LEU A 152 38.50 4.80 66.78
N ALA A 153 38.39 3.47 66.70
CA ALA A 153 38.93 2.56 67.71
C ALA A 153 40.46 2.53 67.70
N ASP A 154 41.10 2.70 66.54
CA ASP A 154 42.56 2.77 66.40
C ASP A 154 43.13 4.11 66.94
N GLN A 155 42.33 5.18 66.91
CA GLN A 155 42.70 6.52 67.38
C GLN A 155 42.92 6.63 68.90
N ASN A 156 42.43 5.67 69.70
CA ASN A 156 42.52 5.68 71.16
C ASN A 156 43.59 4.74 71.75
N SER A 157 44.49 4.20 70.91
CA SER A 157 45.58 3.33 71.37
C SER A 157 46.86 4.14 71.64
N PRO A 158 47.57 3.95 72.78
CA PRO A 158 48.78 4.71 73.10
C PRO A 158 49.94 4.39 72.13
N LEU A 159 50.49 5.42 71.49
CA LEU A 159 51.52 5.33 70.44
C LEU A 159 52.89 4.80 70.91
N PRO A 160 53.49 3.80 70.24
CA PRO A 160 54.93 3.53 70.30
C PRO A 160 55.69 4.12 69.10
N ARG A 161 56.72 4.92 69.39
CA ARG A 161 57.87 5.36 68.55
C ARG A 161 57.64 5.47 67.02
N GLU A 162 57.35 6.69 66.60
CA GLU A 162 57.11 7.13 65.23
C GLU A 162 58.29 6.89 64.27
N ARG A 163 58.03 6.16 63.18
CA ARG A 163 58.73 6.19 61.87
C ARG A 163 58.17 5.21 60.81
N PRO A 164 57.44 4.11 61.12
CA PRO A 164 56.82 3.28 60.06
C PRO A 164 55.42 3.74 59.64
N LEU A 165 54.64 4.38 60.52
CA LEU A 165 53.25 4.81 60.24
C LEU A 165 53.16 5.90 59.16
N ALA A 166 54.00 6.93 59.24
CA ALA A 166 54.04 7.98 58.20
C ALA A 166 54.48 7.43 56.82
N ALA A 167 55.26 6.35 56.79
CA ALA A 167 55.66 5.69 55.55
C ALA A 167 54.52 4.85 54.96
N THR A 168 53.72 4.18 55.81
CA THR A 168 52.52 3.44 55.37
C THR A 168 51.42 4.39 54.89
N GLU A 169 51.17 5.49 55.60
CA GLU A 169 50.20 6.53 55.18
C GLU A 169 50.57 7.15 53.83
N ARG A 170 51.85 7.50 53.63
CA ARG A 170 52.31 8.03 52.33
C ARG A 170 52.14 7.02 51.21
N LYS A 171 52.49 5.75 51.46
CA LYS A 171 52.30 4.66 50.49
C LYS A 171 50.82 4.49 50.12
N GLU A 172 49.91 4.62 51.09
CA GLU A 172 48.47 4.54 50.85
C GLU A 172 47.96 5.73 50.04
N ILE A 173 48.39 6.95 50.35
CA ILE A 173 48.06 8.16 49.57
C ILE A 173 48.55 8.04 48.13
N GLU A 174 49.79 7.57 47.92
CA GLU A 174 50.34 7.32 46.59
C GLU A 174 49.49 6.27 45.85
N SER A 175 49.15 5.15 46.51
CA SER A 175 48.32 4.10 45.92
C SER A 175 46.92 4.60 45.55
N PHE A 176 46.30 5.44 46.39
CA PHE A 176 45.00 6.05 46.15
C PHE A 176 45.05 7.07 45.00
N SER A 177 46.13 7.87 44.92
CA SER A 177 46.34 8.79 43.81
C SER A 177 46.45 8.06 42.47
N VAL A 178 47.16 6.93 42.44
CA VAL A 178 47.27 6.05 41.27
C VAL A 178 45.91 5.44 40.92
N LEU A 179 45.14 5.00 41.91
CA LEU A 179 43.79 4.47 41.70
C LEU A 179 42.84 5.53 41.10
N ARG A 180 42.87 6.75 41.62
CA ARG A 180 42.08 7.88 41.10
C ARG A 180 42.44 8.21 39.66
N GLN A 181 43.74 8.18 39.33
CA GLN A 181 44.21 8.35 37.95
C GLN A 181 43.72 7.22 37.03
N ARG A 182 43.76 5.96 37.48
CA ARG A 182 43.23 4.82 36.72
C ARG A 182 41.73 4.98 36.43
N HIS A 183 40.94 5.38 37.43
CA HIS A 183 39.51 5.64 37.24
C HIS A 183 39.27 6.82 36.29
N ALA A 184 40.03 7.92 36.41
CA ALA A 184 39.92 9.05 35.50
C ALA A 184 40.20 8.64 34.05
N VAL A 185 41.24 7.84 33.81
CA VAL A 185 41.56 7.30 32.47
C VAL A 185 40.46 6.36 31.97
N ALA A 186 39.92 5.50 32.83
CA ALA A 186 38.83 4.59 32.46
C ALA A 186 37.55 5.36 32.06
N ILE A 187 37.17 6.38 32.83
CA ILE A 187 36.02 7.24 32.54
C ILE A 187 36.26 8.01 31.23
N GLN A 188 37.45 8.56 31.01
CA GLN A 188 37.80 9.23 29.75
C GLN A 188 37.72 8.27 28.55
N LYS A 189 38.17 7.02 28.70
CA LYS A 189 38.05 6.00 27.66
C LYS A 189 36.58 5.66 27.34
N MET A 190 35.72 5.58 28.37
CA MET A 190 34.28 5.39 28.18
C MET A 190 33.63 6.61 27.50
N MET A 191 34.01 7.83 27.90
CA MET A 191 33.56 9.07 27.25
C MET A 191 33.95 9.11 25.77
N LEU A 192 35.16 8.67 25.43
CA LEU A 192 35.60 8.52 24.04
C LEU A 192 34.69 7.54 23.29
N GLY A 193 34.37 6.39 23.88
CA GLY A 193 33.43 5.43 23.31
C GLY A 193 32.05 6.03 23.00
N ILE A 194 31.49 6.82 23.93
CA ILE A 194 30.23 7.54 23.73
C ILE A 194 30.35 8.54 22.58
N LYS A 195 31.45 9.31 22.52
CA LYS A 195 31.69 10.26 21.43
C LYS A 195 31.79 9.59 20.06
N ASN A 196 32.43 8.42 19.98
CA ASN A 196 32.47 7.63 18.75
C ASN A 196 31.08 7.14 18.32
N LEU A 197 30.22 6.76 19.28
CA LEU A 197 28.84 6.38 18.98
C LEU A 197 28.04 7.59 18.49
N GLN A 198 28.18 8.75 19.14
CA GLN A 198 27.54 10.00 18.70
C GLN A 198 27.96 10.39 17.27
N LEU A 199 29.23 10.20 16.91
CA LEU A 199 29.69 10.43 15.54
C LEU A 199 29.05 9.46 14.54
N LYS A 200 28.91 8.18 14.89
CA LYS A 200 28.24 7.19 14.04
C LYS A 200 26.74 7.47 13.89
N GLU A 201 26.07 7.87 14.98
CA GLU A 201 24.67 8.29 14.96
C GLU A 201 24.49 9.50 14.05
N ALA A 202 25.36 10.52 14.16
CA ALA A 202 25.34 11.68 13.28
C ALA A 202 25.54 11.31 11.79
N GLN A 203 26.45 10.36 11.50
CA GLN A 203 26.63 9.84 10.13
C GLN A 203 25.36 9.17 9.59
N GLN A 204 24.71 8.32 10.40
CA GLN A 204 23.46 7.67 10.01
C GLN A 204 22.33 8.68 9.77
N VAL A 205 22.30 9.78 10.55
CA VAL A 205 21.36 10.88 10.32
C VAL A 205 21.63 11.54 8.98
N ILE A 206 22.89 11.83 8.64
CA ILE A 206 23.26 12.39 7.33
C ILE A 206 22.84 11.45 6.19
N ASP A 207 23.12 10.15 6.30
CA ASP A 207 22.72 9.16 5.30
C ASP A 207 21.20 9.15 5.10
N SER A 208 20.43 9.24 6.20
CA SER A 208 18.96 9.32 6.13
C SER A 208 18.46 10.61 5.45
N LEU A 209 19.14 11.74 5.66
CA LEU A 209 18.83 13.02 5.02
C LEU A 209 19.15 12.98 3.51
N LEU A 210 20.23 12.31 3.11
CA LEU A 210 20.56 12.12 1.69
C LEU A 210 19.49 11.31 0.96
N ILE A 211 19.01 10.22 1.56
CA ILE A 211 17.90 9.43 1.00
C ILE A 211 16.63 10.28 0.88
N ASN A 212 16.33 11.12 1.88
CA ASN A 212 15.21 12.04 1.83
C ASN A 212 15.37 13.04 0.67
N ARG A 213 16.56 13.63 0.53
CA ARG A 213 16.89 14.53 -0.57
C ARG A 213 16.68 13.89 -1.94
N GLU A 214 17.16 12.65 -2.13
CA GLU A 214 16.97 11.90 -3.38
C GLU A 214 15.50 11.65 -3.70
N SER A 215 14.69 11.30 -2.69
CA SER A 215 13.24 11.15 -2.82
C SER A 215 12.60 12.47 -3.29
N GLN A 216 12.95 13.59 -2.68
CA GLN A 216 12.43 14.91 -3.06
C GLN A 216 12.85 15.33 -4.47
N VAL A 217 14.10 15.05 -4.86
CA VAL A 217 14.59 15.29 -6.23
C VAL A 217 13.82 14.44 -7.24
N SER A 218 13.48 13.19 -6.91
CA SER A 218 12.70 12.33 -7.81
C SER A 218 11.28 12.85 -8.02
N GLN A 219 10.63 13.36 -6.97
CA GLN A 219 9.31 13.98 -7.03
C GLN A 219 9.37 15.30 -7.81
N LEU A 220 10.39 16.12 -7.54
CA LEU A 220 10.63 17.34 -8.28
C LEU A 220 10.90 17.07 -9.75
N LYS A 221 11.57 15.99 -10.16
CA LYS A 221 11.74 15.66 -11.59
C LYS A 221 10.42 15.41 -12.31
N PHE A 222 9.46 14.82 -11.62
CA PHE A 222 8.18 14.42 -12.19
C PHE A 222 7.28 15.62 -12.54
N TYR A 223 7.18 16.64 -11.68
CA TYR A 223 6.22 17.75 -11.90
C TYR A 223 6.57 18.71 -13.06
N PRO A 224 7.81 19.20 -13.24
CA PRO A 224 8.25 19.95 -14.40
C PRO A 224 8.08 19.15 -15.70
N ALA A 225 8.33 17.84 -15.69
CA ALA A 225 8.06 16.98 -16.83
C ALA A 225 6.56 16.97 -17.21
N LEU A 226 5.64 16.99 -16.23
CA LEU A 226 4.21 17.14 -16.48
C LEU A 226 3.80 18.54 -16.96
N ILE A 227 4.57 19.57 -16.61
CA ILE A 227 4.33 20.96 -17.02
C ILE A 227 4.94 21.23 -18.42
N GLY A 228 5.93 20.42 -18.85
CA GLY A 228 6.67 20.59 -20.09
C GLY A 228 7.90 21.51 -19.94
N GLU A 229 8.36 21.75 -18.71
CA GLU A 229 9.56 22.55 -18.41
C GLU A 229 10.82 21.65 -18.41
N PRO A 230 11.99 22.18 -18.80
CA PRO A 230 13.22 21.40 -18.87
C PRO A 230 13.74 21.00 -17.47
N GLU A 231 14.44 19.87 -17.38
CA GLU A 231 15.03 19.34 -16.14
C GLU A 231 16.11 20.25 -15.50
N SER A 232 16.54 21.31 -16.19
CA SER A 232 17.53 22.28 -15.68
C SER A 232 17.05 23.07 -14.47
N VAL A 233 15.76 22.96 -14.12
CA VAL A 233 15.14 23.60 -12.95
C VAL A 233 15.55 22.91 -11.63
N ILE A 234 16.06 21.67 -11.67
CA ILE A 234 16.42 20.92 -10.46
C ILE A 234 17.60 21.60 -9.73
N PRO A 235 17.45 21.98 -8.45
CA PRO A 235 18.50 22.70 -7.75
C PRO A 235 19.68 21.79 -7.42
N THR A 236 20.87 22.26 -7.77
CA THR A 236 22.15 21.72 -7.27
C THR A 236 22.35 22.20 -5.82
N PRO A 237 23.11 21.51 -4.95
CA PRO A 237 23.26 21.92 -3.54
C PRO A 237 23.65 23.39 -3.35
N THR A 238 24.43 23.96 -4.27
CA THR A 238 24.93 25.34 -4.21
C THR A 238 24.01 26.40 -4.85
N SER A 239 23.04 26.03 -5.68
CA SER A 239 22.14 26.98 -6.35
C SER A 239 20.90 27.25 -5.51
N ASN A 240 20.45 28.49 -5.42
CA ASN A 240 19.17 28.81 -4.79
C ASN A 240 18.00 28.30 -5.65
N TRP A 241 16.90 27.93 -5.00
CA TRP A 241 15.65 27.57 -5.68
C TRP A 241 14.87 28.85 -5.99
N GLU A 242 14.47 29.00 -7.25
CA GLU A 242 13.55 30.05 -7.69
C GLU A 242 12.18 29.40 -7.96
N ASP A 243 11.13 29.96 -7.37
CA ASP A 243 9.79 29.40 -7.52
C ASP A 243 9.24 29.63 -8.93
N ILE A 244 8.60 28.60 -9.48
CA ILE A 244 7.87 28.68 -10.74
C ILE A 244 6.67 29.62 -10.53
N ALA A 245 6.58 30.68 -11.33
CA ALA A 245 5.54 31.69 -11.21
C ALA A 245 4.13 31.11 -11.47
N GLN A 246 3.21 31.36 -10.55
CA GLN A 246 1.81 30.99 -10.69
C GLN A 246 1.01 32.18 -11.20
N ILE A 247 0.27 31.97 -12.30
CA ILE A 247 -0.70 32.93 -12.80
C ILE A 247 -2.04 32.53 -12.17
N ILE A 248 -2.48 33.32 -11.19
CA ILE A 248 -3.75 33.14 -10.50
C ILE A 248 -4.61 34.33 -10.88
N ASP A 249 -5.69 34.08 -11.63
CA ASP A 249 -6.68 35.10 -11.93
C ASP A 249 -7.34 35.57 -10.63
N THR A 250 -7.63 36.86 -10.52
CA THR A 250 -8.31 37.39 -9.32
C THR A 250 -9.69 36.74 -9.20
N PRO A 251 -10.00 36.04 -8.09
CA PRO A 251 -11.29 35.39 -7.93
C PRO A 251 -12.41 36.43 -7.88
N THR A 252 -13.61 36.00 -8.25
CA THR A 252 -14.81 36.82 -8.13
C THR A 252 -15.00 37.24 -6.67
N LYS A 253 -15.43 38.49 -6.41
CA LYS A 253 -15.66 39.02 -5.04
C LYS A 253 -16.94 38.50 -4.37
N ASP A 254 -17.62 37.56 -5.00
CA ASP A 254 -18.81 36.92 -4.47
C ASP A 254 -18.45 35.94 -3.33
N ASP A 255 -19.43 35.52 -2.53
CA ASP A 255 -19.22 34.68 -1.35
C ASP A 255 -18.52 33.35 -1.71
N LEU A 256 -18.85 32.80 -2.87
CA LEU A 256 -18.28 31.55 -3.40
C LEU A 256 -16.85 31.69 -3.96
N ARG A 257 -16.32 32.92 -4.13
CA ARG A 257 -14.98 33.21 -4.67
C ARG A 257 -14.53 32.31 -5.83
N MET A 258 -15.35 32.24 -6.87
CA MET A 258 -15.09 31.38 -8.03
C MET A 258 -14.03 31.96 -8.96
N SER A 259 -13.26 31.07 -9.60
CA SER A 259 -12.41 31.40 -10.74
C SER A 259 -13.25 31.83 -11.95
N SER A 260 -12.60 32.46 -12.93
CA SER A 260 -13.25 32.97 -14.15
C SER A 260 -14.03 31.88 -14.91
N TYR A 261 -13.46 30.68 -15.02
CA TYR A 261 -14.07 29.55 -15.72
C TYR A 261 -15.18 28.85 -14.90
N GLU A 262 -15.03 28.72 -13.58
CA GLU A 262 -16.08 28.17 -12.70
C GLU A 262 -17.33 29.06 -12.71
N LYS A 263 -17.14 30.38 -12.74
CA LYS A 263 -18.25 31.32 -12.87
C LYS A 263 -18.98 31.14 -14.21
N MET A 264 -18.23 31.02 -15.30
CA MET A 264 -18.80 30.80 -16.64
C MET A 264 -19.58 29.48 -16.71
N GLU A 265 -19.06 28.40 -16.10
CA GLU A 265 -19.78 27.13 -15.98
C GLU A 265 -21.09 27.29 -15.22
N MET A 266 -21.06 27.98 -14.07
CA MET A 266 -22.26 28.21 -13.25
C MET A 266 -23.31 29.01 -14.03
N ASP A 267 -22.92 30.12 -14.66
CA ASP A 267 -23.82 30.97 -15.45
C ASP A 267 -24.46 30.18 -16.61
N MET A 268 -23.68 29.41 -17.36
CA MET A 268 -24.19 28.61 -18.48
C MET A 268 -25.04 27.41 -18.02
N THR A 269 -24.70 26.78 -16.90
CA THR A 269 -25.47 25.67 -16.32
C THR A 269 -26.83 26.17 -15.82
N THR A 270 -26.88 27.34 -15.18
CA THR A 270 -28.16 27.92 -14.75
C THR A 270 -29.04 28.25 -15.96
N ALA A 271 -28.49 28.86 -17.01
CA ALA A 271 -29.20 29.13 -18.26
C ALA A 271 -29.75 27.84 -18.91
N ALA A 272 -28.94 26.78 -19.01
CA ALA A 272 -29.36 25.48 -19.53
C ALA A 272 -30.50 24.87 -18.69
N SER A 273 -30.40 24.95 -17.37
CA SER A 273 -31.43 24.42 -16.46
C SER A 273 -32.77 25.15 -16.63
N LEU A 274 -32.75 26.48 -16.80
CA LEU A 274 -33.94 27.29 -17.03
C LEU A 274 -34.58 26.93 -18.36
N LEU A 275 -33.80 26.86 -19.45
CA LEU A 275 -34.32 26.46 -20.76
C LEU A 275 -34.92 25.05 -20.75
N ASN A 276 -34.29 24.09 -20.05
CA ASN A 276 -34.81 22.74 -19.90
C ASN A 276 -36.11 22.66 -19.10
N THR A 277 -36.23 23.41 -18.00
CA THR A 277 -37.47 23.45 -17.20
C THR A 277 -38.63 24.06 -18.00
N VAL A 278 -38.38 25.13 -18.76
CA VAL A 278 -39.38 25.72 -19.65
C VAL A 278 -39.77 24.73 -20.75
N ALA A 279 -38.82 24.08 -21.41
CA ALA A 279 -39.12 23.08 -22.43
C ALA A 279 -39.94 21.90 -21.89
N ALA A 280 -39.60 21.40 -20.70
CA ALA A 280 -40.32 20.30 -20.05
C ALA A 280 -41.76 20.69 -19.69
N SER A 281 -42.02 21.93 -19.27
CA SER A 281 -43.37 22.41 -19.02
C SER A 281 -44.21 22.50 -20.30
N ILE A 282 -43.60 22.90 -21.42
CA ILE A 282 -44.25 22.91 -22.75
C ILE A 282 -44.58 21.48 -23.20
N ASP A 283 -43.68 20.52 -23.01
CA ASP A 283 -43.96 19.10 -23.31
C ASP A 283 -45.11 18.54 -22.47
N GLY A 284 -45.26 19.00 -21.23
CA GLY A 284 -46.37 18.61 -20.36
C GLY A 284 -47.75 18.95 -20.95
N LEU A 285 -47.83 19.97 -21.83
CA LEU A 285 -49.06 20.39 -22.50
C LEU A 285 -49.36 19.57 -23.76
N VAL A 286 -48.40 18.83 -24.30
CA VAL A 286 -48.56 18.01 -25.52
C VAL A 286 -49.55 16.87 -25.29
N GLY A 287 -49.50 16.21 -24.13
CA GLY A 287 -50.38 15.08 -23.79
C GLY A 287 -51.88 15.43 -23.84
N PRO A 288 -52.33 16.51 -23.19
CA PRO A 288 -53.71 17.00 -23.29
C PRO A 288 -54.12 17.42 -24.70
N LEU A 289 -53.21 18.03 -25.49
CA LEU A 289 -53.52 18.47 -26.85
C LEU A 289 -53.73 17.30 -27.83
N CYS A 290 -52.99 16.20 -27.65
CA CYS A 290 -53.19 14.96 -28.39
C CYS A 290 -54.52 14.25 -28.07
N ALA A 291 -55.19 14.57 -26.97
CA ALA A 291 -56.46 13.96 -26.59
C ALA A 291 -57.67 14.59 -27.31
N ILE A 292 -57.47 15.69 -28.06
CA ILE A 292 -58.52 16.32 -28.87
C ILE A 292 -58.71 15.49 -30.15
N PRO A 293 -59.91 14.93 -30.40
CA PRO A 293 -60.17 14.13 -31.59
C PRO A 293 -59.99 14.96 -32.87
N GLU A 294 -59.47 14.32 -33.92
CA GLU A 294 -59.29 14.96 -35.23
C GLU A 294 -60.60 14.98 -36.02
N ASN A 295 -60.94 16.15 -36.58
CA ASN A 295 -62.02 16.26 -37.56
C ASN A 295 -61.41 16.18 -38.96
N GLU A 296 -61.54 15.03 -39.61
CA GLU A 296 -61.21 14.88 -41.03
C GLU A 296 -62.38 15.37 -41.89
N THR A 297 -62.24 16.53 -42.52
CA THR A 297 -63.17 16.96 -43.57
C THR A 297 -62.60 16.57 -44.92
N MET A 298 -63.10 15.45 -45.45
CA MET A 298 -62.71 14.92 -46.75
C MET A 298 -63.58 15.55 -47.83
N GLU A 299 -63.10 16.63 -48.45
CA GLU A 299 -63.75 17.22 -49.62
C GLU A 299 -63.19 16.57 -50.90
N ALA A 300 -63.96 15.66 -51.50
CA ALA A 300 -63.64 15.06 -52.79
C ALA A 300 -64.83 15.15 -53.76
N PRO A 301 -64.92 16.19 -54.61
CA PRO A 301 -65.79 16.18 -55.76
C PRO A 301 -65.00 15.58 -56.94
N MET A 302 -65.01 14.25 -57.05
CA MET A 302 -64.54 13.52 -58.24
C MET A 302 -63.06 13.76 -58.64
N GLY A 303 -62.11 13.09 -57.97
CA GLY A 303 -60.88 12.62 -58.63
C GLY A 303 -59.52 13.20 -58.21
N VAL A 304 -59.44 14.33 -57.50
CA VAL A 304 -58.19 14.76 -56.83
C VAL A 304 -58.59 15.46 -55.52
N GLY A 305 -58.62 14.70 -54.42
CA GLY A 305 -59.03 15.22 -53.10
C GLY A 305 -57.86 15.82 -52.33
N THR A 306 -58.05 17.01 -51.76
CA THR A 306 -57.14 17.58 -50.75
C THR A 306 -57.76 17.34 -49.38
N SER A 307 -57.17 16.46 -48.57
CA SER A 307 -57.55 16.32 -47.16
C SER A 307 -56.92 17.46 -46.36
N VAL A 308 -57.73 18.31 -45.74
CA VAL A 308 -57.26 19.30 -44.77
C VAL A 308 -57.61 18.77 -43.38
N THR A 309 -56.63 18.21 -42.67
CA THR A 309 -56.79 17.76 -41.29
C THR A 309 -56.53 18.92 -40.33
N VAL A 310 -57.56 19.36 -39.61
CA VAL A 310 -57.45 20.34 -38.53
C VAL A 310 -57.75 19.61 -37.23
N GLY A 311 -56.70 19.13 -36.55
CA GLY A 311 -56.81 18.27 -35.38
C GLY A 311 -55.80 18.61 -34.29
N GLY A 312 -56.04 18.06 -33.08
CA GLY A 312 -55.18 18.24 -31.90
C GLY A 312 -53.74 17.77 -32.11
N GLN A 313 -53.53 16.81 -33.01
CA GLN A 313 -52.20 16.28 -33.34
C GLN A 313 -51.31 17.33 -34.03
N ASN A 314 -51.85 18.17 -34.91
CA ASN A 314 -51.09 19.25 -35.55
C ASN A 314 -50.65 20.33 -34.55
N PHE A 315 -51.51 20.65 -33.56
CA PHE A 315 -51.15 21.55 -32.46
C PHE A 315 -50.10 20.94 -31.53
N ALA A 316 -50.24 19.66 -31.19
CA ALA A 316 -49.27 18.92 -30.38
C ALA A 316 -47.89 18.79 -31.06
N MET A 317 -47.86 18.59 -32.38
CA MET A 317 -46.62 18.59 -33.17
C MET A 317 -45.96 19.99 -33.20
N ALA A 318 -46.75 21.07 -33.32
CA ALA A 318 -46.22 22.43 -33.26
C ALA A 318 -45.69 22.78 -31.85
N THR A 319 -46.39 22.36 -30.79
CA THR A 319 -45.95 22.55 -29.40
C THR A 319 -44.65 21.78 -29.10
N SER A 320 -44.53 20.54 -29.57
CA SER A 320 -43.30 19.74 -29.40
C SER A 320 -42.14 20.22 -30.29
N ALA A 321 -42.40 20.84 -31.45
CA ALA A 321 -41.37 21.53 -32.23
C ALA A 321 -40.78 22.74 -31.48
N GLY A 322 -41.61 23.49 -30.75
CA GLY A 322 -41.15 24.59 -29.90
C GLY A 322 -40.32 24.13 -28.69
N SER A 323 -40.73 23.06 -28.01
CA SER A 323 -39.97 22.50 -26.87
C SER A 323 -38.65 21.87 -27.31
N THR A 324 -38.60 21.18 -28.44
CA THR A 324 -37.36 20.60 -28.98
C THR A 324 -36.33 21.67 -29.35
N TYR A 325 -36.76 22.82 -29.88
CA TYR A 325 -35.87 23.98 -30.09
C TYR A 325 -35.27 24.51 -28.78
N LEU A 326 -36.10 24.65 -27.73
CA LEU A 326 -35.63 25.09 -26.41
C LEU A 326 -34.68 24.07 -25.77
N LYS A 327 -34.94 22.78 -25.91
CA LYS A 327 -34.02 21.71 -25.48
C LYS A 327 -32.70 21.74 -26.24
N MET A 328 -32.73 22.02 -27.55
CA MET A 328 -31.53 22.16 -28.37
C MET A 328 -30.66 23.32 -27.88
N MET A 329 -31.27 24.46 -27.56
CA MET A 329 -30.54 25.61 -26.99
C MET A 329 -30.02 25.32 -25.58
N ALA A 330 -30.81 24.64 -24.75
CA ALA A 330 -30.38 24.19 -23.43
C ALA A 330 -29.17 23.24 -23.52
N MET A 331 -29.18 22.31 -24.48
CA MET A 331 -28.08 21.38 -24.75
C MET A 331 -26.81 22.13 -25.17
N MET A 332 -26.91 23.09 -26.08
CA MET A 332 -25.77 23.90 -26.52
C MET A 332 -25.14 24.69 -25.36
N SER A 333 -25.96 25.32 -24.51
CA SER A 333 -25.45 26.00 -23.30
C SER A 333 -24.86 25.01 -22.28
N GLY A 334 -25.40 23.79 -22.20
CA GLY A 334 -24.84 22.72 -21.38
C GLY A 334 -23.47 22.24 -21.86
N ASP A 335 -23.28 22.14 -23.18
CA ASP A 335 -21.99 21.75 -23.77
C ASP A 335 -20.92 22.82 -23.52
N GLU A 336 -21.27 24.10 -23.61
CA GLU A 336 -20.36 25.20 -23.30
C GLU A 336 -20.02 25.24 -21.80
N ALA A 337 -20.99 24.99 -20.92
CA ALA A 337 -20.73 24.81 -19.48
C ALA A 337 -19.77 23.65 -19.22
N GLY A 338 -19.97 22.51 -19.89
CA GLY A 338 -19.08 21.35 -19.80
C GLY A 338 -17.65 21.67 -20.23
N GLN A 339 -17.47 22.43 -21.31
CA GLN A 339 -16.15 22.89 -21.74
C GLN A 339 -15.50 23.85 -20.73
N ALA A 340 -16.28 24.77 -20.15
CA ALA A 340 -15.79 25.68 -19.11
C ALA A 340 -15.34 24.92 -17.86
N SER A 341 -16.12 23.91 -17.43
CA SER A 341 -15.78 23.00 -16.32
C SER A 341 -14.45 22.28 -16.57
N HIS A 342 -14.29 21.69 -17.76
CA HIS A 342 -13.05 21.01 -18.13
C HIS A 342 -11.84 21.96 -18.13
N LYS A 343 -12.00 23.19 -18.64
CA LYS A 343 -10.93 24.21 -18.58
C LYS A 343 -10.58 24.59 -17.14
N ALA A 344 -11.58 24.82 -16.28
CA ALA A 344 -11.36 25.12 -14.87
C ALA A 344 -10.56 24.01 -14.17
N GLN A 345 -10.92 22.75 -14.40
CA GLN A 345 -10.21 21.59 -13.85
C GLN A 345 -8.76 21.53 -14.32
N LEU A 346 -8.50 21.76 -15.61
CA LEU A 346 -7.13 21.73 -16.17
C LEU A 346 -6.27 22.88 -15.63
N VAL A 347 -6.84 24.07 -15.48
CA VAL A 347 -6.14 25.22 -14.90
C VAL A 347 -5.77 24.94 -13.45
N ARG A 348 -6.71 24.41 -12.65
CA ARG A 348 -6.45 24.01 -11.27
C ARG A 348 -5.37 22.92 -11.18
N GLN A 349 -5.46 21.89 -12.01
CA GLN A 349 -4.44 20.84 -12.06
C GLN A 349 -3.05 21.39 -12.37
N LEU A 350 -2.96 22.36 -13.28
CA LEU A 350 -1.69 23.02 -13.60
C LEU A 350 -1.18 23.86 -12.41
N GLN A 351 -2.05 24.62 -11.76
CA GLN A 351 -1.71 25.40 -10.55
C GLN A 351 -1.22 24.48 -9.42
N ASP A 352 -1.90 23.36 -9.18
CA ASP A 352 -1.53 22.37 -8.17
C ASP A 352 -0.16 21.74 -8.48
N ARG A 353 0.11 21.39 -9.75
CA ARG A 353 1.42 20.86 -10.17
C ARG A 353 2.55 21.87 -9.95
N ARG A 354 2.33 23.14 -10.30
CA ARG A 354 3.32 24.21 -10.06
C ARG A 354 3.55 24.44 -8.57
N MET A 355 2.49 24.43 -7.77
CA MET A 355 2.61 24.55 -6.32
C MET A 355 3.40 23.39 -5.72
N GLN A 356 3.10 22.15 -6.11
CA GLN A 356 3.82 20.96 -5.65
C GLN A 356 5.30 21.01 -6.04
N ALA A 357 5.61 21.40 -7.28
CA ALA A 357 6.99 21.61 -7.71
C ALA A 357 7.74 22.63 -6.82
N ASN A 358 7.11 23.76 -6.50
CA ASN A 358 7.69 24.77 -5.61
C ASN A 358 7.88 24.27 -4.17
N ILE A 359 6.93 23.49 -3.64
CA ILE A 359 7.06 22.88 -2.30
C ILE A 359 8.27 21.95 -2.26
N HIS A 360 8.40 21.03 -3.22
CA HIS A 360 9.54 20.11 -3.28
C HIS A 360 10.86 20.86 -3.49
N GLY A 361 10.88 21.91 -4.30
CA GLY A 361 12.08 22.74 -4.49
C GLY A 361 12.55 23.41 -3.20
N ARG A 362 11.61 23.96 -2.42
CA ARG A 362 11.88 24.55 -1.10
C ARG A 362 12.27 23.50 -0.05
N GLU A 363 11.67 22.31 -0.08
CA GLU A 363 12.01 21.20 0.80
C GLU A 363 13.43 20.68 0.55
N ILE A 364 13.86 20.56 -0.71
CA ILE A 364 15.25 20.22 -1.03
C ILE A 364 16.21 21.23 -0.42
N LYS A 365 15.89 22.52 -0.49
CA LYS A 365 16.73 23.57 0.12
C LYS A 365 16.72 23.54 1.64
N SER A 366 15.60 23.19 2.26
CA SER A 366 15.55 23.04 3.72
C SER A 366 16.37 21.83 4.19
N ILE A 367 16.37 20.73 3.43
CA ILE A 367 17.20 19.54 3.68
C ILE A 367 18.68 19.86 3.43
N ASP A 368 19.02 20.54 2.33
CA ASP A 368 20.40 20.97 2.03
C ASP A 368 20.96 21.80 3.21
N LYS A 369 20.15 22.70 3.77
CA LYS A 369 20.53 23.50 4.96
C LYS A 369 20.65 22.65 6.23
N GLN A 370 19.83 21.60 6.40
CA GLN A 370 19.96 20.67 7.54
C GLN A 370 21.22 19.82 7.46
N ILE A 371 21.71 19.53 6.25
CA ILE A 371 22.96 18.78 6.04
C ILE A 371 24.19 19.67 6.29
N GLU A 372 24.08 20.97 6.02
CA GLU A 372 25.15 21.95 6.28
C GLU A 372 25.34 22.25 7.78
N MET A 373 24.27 22.16 8.57
CA MET A 373 24.30 22.31 10.04
C MET A 373 24.89 21.08 10.73
#